data_AF-A0AAU0VEM4-F1
#
_entry.id   AF-A0AAU0VEM4-F1
#
_cell.length_a   1.000
_cell.length_b   1.000
_cell.length_c   1.000
_cell.angle_alpha   90.00
_cell.angle_beta   90.00
_cell.angle_gamma   90.00
#
_symmetry.space_group_name_H-M   'P 1'
#
loop_
_entity.id
_entity.type
_entity.pdbx_description
1 polymer ?
#
loop_
_entity_poly.entity_id
_entity_poly.type
_entity_poly.pdbx_seq_one_letter_code
_entity_poly.pdbx_strand_id
1 'polypeptide(L)'
;MPQVPLCILSSSHTPQVSHGHDLDRFVQIGSLTKPLTGTLLAQLASTGTLQMDDPLEQFLPAPAGTGITLRHLAEHTAALPRIPPPPTQNRPLRRLRRRSPGLSSTEPRLLHHRQPRPGSGVLQPRLRPPGRRPRLGSAGGVRGTAP
;
A
#
# COMPACT_ATOMS: atom_id res chain seq x y z
N MET A 1 12.04 14.39 -23.89
CA MET A 1 11.71 14.83 -22.51
C MET A 1 11.40 13.60 -21.67
N PRO A 2 11.77 13.54 -20.38
CA PRO A 2 11.42 12.41 -19.51
C PRO A 2 9.90 12.32 -19.38
N GLN A 3 9.35 11.12 -19.54
CA GLN A 3 7.91 10.91 -19.37
C GLN A 3 7.59 10.66 -17.90
N VAL A 4 6.53 11.30 -17.39
CA VAL A 4 6.10 11.17 -15.99
C VAL A 4 5.15 9.98 -15.87
N PRO A 5 5.42 9.01 -14.98
CA PRO A 5 4.49 7.93 -14.72
C PRO A 5 3.13 8.45 -14.26
N LEU A 6 2.06 7.97 -14.90
CA LEU A 6 0.69 8.39 -14.63
C LEU A 6 -0.21 7.17 -14.44
N CYS A 7 -1.00 7.20 -13.37
CA CYS A 7 -2.04 6.22 -13.08
C CYS A 7 -3.35 6.97 -12.81
N ILE A 8 -4.41 6.60 -13.53
CA ILE A 8 -5.77 7.12 -13.35
C ILE A 8 -6.62 6.01 -12.76
N LEU A 9 -7.15 6.25 -11.56
CA LEU A 9 -8.10 5.37 -10.88
C LEU A 9 -9.51 5.94 -11.04
N SER A 10 -10.46 5.07 -11.38
CA SER A 10 -11.87 5.43 -11.54
C SER A 10 -12.74 4.38 -10.86
N SER A 11 -13.94 4.78 -10.41
CA SER A 11 -14.96 3.87 -9.90
C SER A 11 -15.75 3.18 -11.02
N SER A 12 -15.70 3.71 -12.25
CA SER A 12 -16.50 3.23 -13.39
C SER A 12 -15.66 2.65 -14.54
N HIS A 13 -14.34 2.83 -14.50
CA HIS A 13 -13.43 2.36 -15.54
C HIS A 13 -12.25 1.60 -14.92
N THR A 14 -11.67 0.68 -15.68
CA THR A 14 -10.46 -0.02 -15.28
C THR A 14 -9.30 0.98 -15.10
N PRO A 15 -8.40 0.76 -14.12
CA PRO A 15 -7.22 1.59 -13.95
C PRO A 15 -6.45 1.78 -15.27
N GLN A 16 -6.15 3.03 -15.61
CA GLN A 16 -5.35 3.36 -16.80
C GLN A 16 -3.96 3.80 -16.37
N VAL A 17 -2.93 3.21 -16.97
CA VAL A 17 -1.52 3.53 -16.66
C VAL A 17 -0.81 3.93 -17.94
N SER A 18 -0.03 5.01 -17.89
CA SER A 18 0.83 5.46 -18.99
C SER A 18 2.22 5.83 -18.46
N HIS A 19 3.22 5.76 -19.33
CA HIS A 19 4.60 6.13 -19.00
C HIS A 19 5.16 5.35 -17.81
N GLY A 20 4.91 4.04 -17.80
CA GLY A 20 5.16 3.15 -16.66
C GLY A 20 6.56 3.26 -16.06
N HIS A 21 6.66 2.87 -14.79
CA HIS A 21 7.93 2.78 -14.08
C HIS A 21 8.42 1.34 -14.07
N ASP A 22 9.74 1.16 -14.04
CA ASP A 22 10.38 -0.14 -13.85
C ASP A 22 9.98 -0.72 -12.49
N LEU A 23 9.40 -1.93 -12.47
CA LEU A 23 8.87 -2.57 -11.26
C LEU A 23 9.97 -2.91 -10.24
N ASP A 24 11.21 -3.07 -10.71
CA ASP A 24 12.34 -3.43 -9.86
C ASP A 24 13.07 -2.18 -9.31
N ARG A 25 12.56 -0.97 -9.62
CA ARG A 25 13.15 0.28 -9.17
C ARG A 25 12.33 0.94 -8.06
N PHE A 26 13.05 1.43 -7.06
CA PHE A 26 12.48 2.20 -5.95
C PHE A 26 12.54 3.70 -6.24
N VAL A 27 11.49 4.43 -5.85
CA VAL A 27 11.42 5.90 -5.91
C VAL A 27 11.00 6.49 -4.57
N GLN A 28 11.47 7.70 -4.28
CA GLN A 28 10.98 8.45 -3.13
C GLN A 28 9.62 9.06 -3.46
N ILE A 29 8.61 8.73 -2.65
CA ILE A 29 7.25 9.28 -2.80
C ILE A 29 6.97 10.47 -1.86
N GLY A 30 7.90 10.75 -0.93
CA GLY A 30 7.80 11.89 -0.02
C GLY A 30 6.48 11.92 0.76
N SER A 31 5.77 13.05 0.70
CA SER A 31 4.52 13.26 1.45
C SER A 31 3.36 12.34 1.04
N LEU A 32 3.44 11.61 -0.07
CA LEU A 32 2.50 10.51 -0.36
C LEU A 32 2.54 9.40 0.70
N THR A 33 3.54 9.39 1.58
CA THR A 33 3.59 8.52 2.76
C THR A 33 2.57 8.93 3.84
N LYS A 34 2.18 10.22 3.93
CA LYS A 34 1.29 10.70 5.01
C LYS A 34 -0.08 10.01 5.02
N PRO A 35 -0.78 9.83 3.88
CA PRO A 35 -2.02 9.04 3.86
C PRO A 35 -1.83 7.62 4.39
N LEU A 36 -0.72 6.94 4.06
CA LEU A 36 -0.43 5.60 4.58
C LEU A 36 -0.30 5.61 6.11
N THR A 37 0.41 6.60 6.66
CA THR A 37 0.53 6.79 8.12
C THR A 37 -0.83 7.11 8.75
N GLY A 38 -1.65 7.94 8.10
CA GLY A 38 -3.02 8.24 8.53
C GLY A 38 -3.92 7.01 8.53
N THR A 39 -3.79 6.11 7.54
CA THR A 39 -4.50 4.84 7.50
C THR A 39 -4.13 3.94 8.68
N LEU A 40 -2.84 3.84 9.02
CA LEU A 40 -2.41 3.08 10.19
C LEU A 40 -2.98 3.67 11.48
N LEU A 41 -2.96 4.99 11.63
CA LEU A 41 -3.54 5.66 12.79
C LEU A 41 -5.06 5.39 12.91
N ALA A 42 -5.79 5.48 11.80
CA ALA A 42 -7.23 5.17 11.76
C ALA A 42 -7.53 3.70 12.09
N GLN A 43 -6.70 2.76 11.64
CA GLN A 43 -6.83 1.35 12.00
C GLN A 43 -6.60 1.11 13.49
N LEU A 44 -5.57 1.72 14.07
CA LEU A 44 -5.30 1.65 15.52
C LEU A 44 -6.45 2.24 16.34
N ALA A 45 -7.04 3.34 15.87
CA ALA A 45 -8.24 3.92 16.49
C ALA A 45 -9.45 2.97 16.38
N SER A 46 -9.68 2.36 15.21
CA SER A 46 -10.80 1.43 15.01
C SER A 46 -10.71 0.15 15.83
N THR A 47 -9.49 -0.26 16.19
CA THR A 47 -9.24 -1.44 17.04
C THR A 47 -9.21 -1.09 18.54
N GLY A 48 -9.39 0.18 18.89
CA GLY A 48 -9.39 0.65 20.27
C GLY A 48 -7.99 0.70 20.92
N THR A 49 -6.92 0.60 20.13
CA THR A 49 -5.54 0.68 20.63
C THR A 49 -5.19 2.09 21.14
N LEU A 50 -5.86 3.09 20.57
CA LEU A 50 -5.78 4.51 20.93
C LEU A 50 -7.11 5.19 20.55
N GLN A 51 -7.31 6.42 21.01
CA GLN A 51 -8.36 7.32 20.54
C GLN A 51 -7.73 8.53 19.83
N MET A 52 -8.42 9.05 18.82
CA MET A 52 -7.92 10.22 18.07
C MET A 52 -7.79 11.48 18.95
N ASP A 53 -8.58 11.55 20.01
CA ASP A 53 -8.58 12.66 20.97
C ASP A 53 -7.65 12.41 22.16
N ASP A 54 -6.89 11.30 22.17
CA ASP A 54 -5.88 11.07 23.20
C ASP A 54 -4.79 12.15 23.11
N PRO A 55 -4.33 12.68 24.26
CA PRO A 55 -3.26 13.66 24.31
C PRO A 55 -1.92 13.06 23.88
N LEU A 56 -1.17 13.81 23.09
CA LEU A 56 0.06 13.37 22.44
C LEU A 56 1.13 12.91 23.43
N GLU A 57 1.21 13.57 24.59
CA GLU A 57 2.18 13.27 25.64
C GLU A 57 2.04 11.86 26.24
N GLN A 58 0.92 11.14 25.99
CA GLN A 58 0.80 9.73 26.37
C GLN A 58 1.67 8.80 25.51
N PHE A 59 1.96 9.18 24.26
CA PHE A 59 2.63 8.33 23.29
C PHE A 59 4.07 8.77 22.99
N LEU A 60 4.37 10.06 23.14
CA LEU A 60 5.66 10.64 22.78
C LEU A 60 6.22 11.51 23.92
N PRO A 61 7.55 11.67 23.99
CA PRO A 61 8.19 12.60 24.92
C PRO A 61 7.95 14.05 24.47
N ALA A 62 6.73 14.54 24.71
CA ALA A 62 6.28 15.91 24.49
C ALA A 62 6.14 16.65 25.82
N PRO A 63 6.20 18.00 25.84
CA PRO A 63 5.82 18.77 27.01
C PRO A 63 4.40 18.42 27.46
N ALA A 64 4.18 18.30 28.77
CA ALA A 64 2.86 18.04 29.32
C ALA A 64 1.96 19.29 29.18
N GLY A 65 0.65 19.08 29.03
CA GLY A 65 -0.34 20.16 29.05
C GLY A 65 -0.38 21.00 27.78
N THR A 66 0.12 20.46 26.66
CA THR A 66 0.06 21.16 25.36
C THR A 66 -1.35 21.20 24.77
N GLY A 67 -2.23 20.29 25.19
CA GLY A 67 -3.56 20.10 24.60
C GLY A 67 -3.52 19.56 23.16
N ILE A 68 -2.35 19.14 22.67
CA ILE A 68 -2.20 18.54 21.35
C ILE A 68 -2.67 17.09 21.42
N THR A 69 -3.58 16.70 20.51
CA THR A 69 -4.07 15.32 20.38
C THR A 69 -3.49 14.66 19.14
N LEU A 70 -3.69 13.34 19.01
CA LEU A 70 -3.36 12.61 17.79
C LEU A 70 -4.12 13.16 16.56
N ARG A 71 -5.38 13.61 16.73
CA ARG A 71 -6.17 14.29 15.69
C ARG A 71 -5.50 15.57 15.21
N HIS A 72 -5.02 16.40 16.14
CA HIS A 72 -4.32 17.65 15.78
C HIS A 72 -3.11 17.41 14.88
N LEU A 73 -2.39 16.29 15.07
CA LEU A 73 -1.27 15.92 14.19
C LEU A 73 -1.74 15.41 12.82
N ALA A 74 -2.73 14.53 12.79
CA ALA A 74 -3.26 13.96 11.55
C ALA A 74 -3.85 15.03 10.62
N GLU A 75 -4.55 16.02 11.20
CA GLU A 75 -5.24 17.09 10.49
C GLU A 75 -4.41 18.35 10.32
N HIS A 76 -3.17 18.36 10.81
CA HIS A 76 -2.25 19.50 10.72
C HIS A 76 -2.79 20.78 11.39
N THR A 77 -3.49 20.64 12.52
CA THR A 77 -4.11 21.75 13.28
C THR A 77 -3.41 22.07 14.60
N ALA A 78 -2.30 21.38 14.92
CA ALA A 78 -1.51 21.59 16.15
C ALA A 78 -0.68 22.90 16.18
N ALA A 79 -0.78 23.76 15.16
CA ALA A 79 0.03 24.98 15.00
C ALA A 79 1.56 24.76 15.07
N LEU A 80 2.03 23.54 14.78
CA LEU A 80 3.47 23.22 14.76
C LEU A 80 4.15 23.75 13.48
N PRO A 81 5.39 24.23 13.57
CA PRO A 81 6.12 24.73 12.41
C PRO A 81 6.42 23.59 11.43
N ARG A 82 6.35 23.88 10.13
CA ARG A 82 6.66 22.91 9.05
C ARG A 82 8.06 22.32 9.17
N ILE A 83 9.02 23.15 9.56
CA ILE A 83 10.40 22.76 9.79
C ILE A 83 10.66 23.06 11.27
N PRO A 84 11.01 22.05 12.09
CA PRO A 84 11.34 22.30 13.48
C PRO A 84 12.53 23.25 13.54
N PRO A 85 12.55 24.19 14.51
CA PRO A 85 13.70 25.06 14.70
C PRO A 85 14.97 24.20 14.92
N PRO A 86 16.16 24.71 14.55
CA PRO A 86 17.40 24.02 14.86
C PRO A 86 17.41 23.72 16.37
N PRO A 87 17.90 22.53 16.78
CA PRO A 87 17.89 22.16 18.18
C PRO A 87 18.70 23.22 18.96
N THR A 88 18.01 23.95 19.82
CA THR A 88 18.65 24.66 20.93
C THR A 88 19.33 23.58 21.79
N GLN A 89 20.55 23.86 22.25
CA GLN A 89 21.55 22.87 22.68
C GLN A 89 21.01 21.66 23.48
N ASN A 90 21.57 20.47 23.17
CA ASN A 90 21.50 19.20 23.90
C ASN A 90 20.32 18.21 23.68
N ARG A 91 19.82 18.05 22.46
CA ARG A 91 19.29 16.73 22.03
C ARG A 91 19.77 16.33 20.64
N PRO A 92 20.64 15.30 20.49
CA PRO A 92 21.07 14.85 19.18
C PRO A 92 19.94 14.12 18.47
N LEU A 93 19.19 14.83 17.62
CA LEU A 93 18.30 14.23 16.60
C LEU A 93 19.08 13.41 15.53
N ARG A 94 20.41 13.25 15.67
CA ARG A 94 21.27 12.41 14.81
C ARG A 94 20.91 10.92 14.83
N ARG A 95 20.04 10.43 15.73
CA ARG A 95 19.66 9.00 15.80
C ARG A 95 18.44 8.57 14.98
N LEU A 96 17.62 9.50 14.48
CA LEU A 96 16.49 9.15 13.58
C LEU A 96 16.88 9.09 12.10
N ARG A 97 18.11 9.48 11.75
CA ARG A 97 18.77 9.00 10.53
C ARG A 97 19.51 7.69 10.81
N ARG A 98 18.78 6.62 11.14
CA ARG A 98 19.30 5.29 10.82
C ARG A 98 19.32 5.23 9.29
N ARG A 99 20.49 5.47 8.69
CA ARG A 99 20.82 4.90 7.38
C ARG A 99 20.47 3.43 7.47
N SER A 100 19.57 2.93 6.63
CA SER A 100 19.48 1.50 6.34
C SER A 100 20.88 1.08 5.87
N PRO A 101 21.64 0.26 6.63
CA PRO A 101 22.87 -0.32 6.11
C PRO A 101 22.43 -1.37 5.10
N GLY A 102 22.63 -1.11 3.81
CA GLY A 102 22.23 -2.05 2.76
C GLY A 102 22.10 -1.47 1.36
N LEU A 103 21.99 -0.15 1.20
CA LEU A 103 22.05 0.50 -0.11
C LEU A 103 23.41 1.19 -0.27
N SER A 104 24.49 0.41 -0.29
CA SER A 104 25.66 0.85 -1.06
C SER A 104 25.23 0.84 -2.52
N SER A 105 25.49 1.94 -3.22
CA SER A 105 25.50 1.97 -4.68
C SER A 105 26.64 1.06 -5.15
N THR A 106 26.42 -0.24 -5.09
CA THR A 106 27.21 -1.22 -5.79
C THR A 106 26.49 -1.39 -7.11
N GLU A 107 27.15 -0.93 -8.18
CA GLU A 107 26.84 -1.28 -9.56
C GLU A 107 26.21 -2.68 -9.65
N PRO A 108 25.10 -2.87 -10.38
CA PRO A 108 24.64 -4.21 -10.69
C PRO A 108 25.68 -4.82 -11.63
N ARG A 109 26.59 -5.60 -11.03
CA ARG A 109 27.46 -6.52 -11.74
C ARG A 109 26.53 -7.39 -12.59
N LEU A 110 26.56 -7.15 -13.90
CA LEU A 110 25.81 -7.87 -14.91
C LEU A 110 25.91 -9.38 -14.66
N LEU A 111 24.87 -9.96 -14.07
CA LEU A 111 24.62 -11.38 -14.21
C LEU A 111 24.19 -11.57 -15.65
N HIS A 112 25.12 -12.11 -16.46
CA HIS A 112 24.84 -12.57 -17.81
C HIS A 112 23.75 -13.65 -17.73
N HIS A 113 22.50 -13.22 -17.86
CA HIS A 113 21.42 -14.12 -18.24
C HIS A 113 21.74 -14.61 -19.65
N ARG A 114 22.19 -15.86 -19.75
CA ARG A 114 22.22 -16.59 -21.02
C ARG A 114 20.81 -16.54 -21.62
N GLN A 115 20.68 -15.89 -22.77
CA GLN A 115 19.46 -15.92 -23.56
C GLN A 115 19.14 -17.36 -23.97
N PRO A 116 17.89 -17.84 -23.83
CA PRO A 116 17.46 -19.04 -24.53
C PRO A 116 17.36 -18.72 -26.03
N ARG A 117 17.96 -19.59 -26.86
CA ARG A 117 17.99 -19.48 -28.32
C ARG A 117 16.57 -19.59 -28.92
N PRO A 118 16.31 -18.94 -30.07
CA PRO A 118 15.02 -19.05 -30.75
C PRO A 118 14.94 -20.37 -31.52
N GLY A 119 13.81 -21.06 -31.39
CA GLY A 119 13.41 -22.14 -32.31
C GLY A 119 13.06 -23.46 -31.63
N SER A 120 11.76 -23.69 -31.41
CA SER A 120 10.98 -24.89 -31.82
C SER A 120 9.73 -25.06 -30.95
N GLY A 121 8.56 -25.13 -31.59
CA GLY A 121 7.33 -25.63 -30.97
C GLY A 121 6.25 -24.59 -30.68
N VAL A 122 5.53 -24.16 -31.73
CA VAL A 122 4.19 -23.58 -31.57
C VAL A 122 3.27 -24.69 -31.05
N LEU A 123 2.75 -24.56 -29.83
CA LEU A 123 1.56 -25.29 -29.39
C LEU A 123 0.46 -24.26 -29.09
N GLN A 124 -0.49 -24.14 -30.01
CA GLN A 124 -1.70 -23.34 -29.80
C GLN A 124 -2.54 -23.95 -28.66
N PRO A 125 -3.22 -23.15 -27.82
CA PRO A 125 -4.21 -23.67 -26.90
C PRO A 125 -5.45 -24.09 -27.70
N ARG A 126 -5.73 -25.40 -27.72
CA ARG A 126 -6.95 -25.96 -28.32
C ARG A 126 -8.18 -25.49 -27.51
N LEU A 127 -9.02 -24.69 -28.14
CA LEU A 127 -10.40 -24.43 -27.71
C LEU A 127 -11.17 -25.76 -27.63
N ARG A 128 -11.79 -26.01 -26.49
CA ARG A 128 -12.61 -27.20 -26.23
C ARG A 128 -14.05 -26.93 -26.70
N PRO A 129 -14.67 -27.79 -27.55
CA PRO A 129 -16.05 -27.62 -27.98
C PRO A 129 -17.06 -27.97 -26.87
N PRO A 130 -18.33 -27.52 -26.97
CA PRO A 130 -19.30 -27.53 -25.88
C PRO A 130 -19.77 -28.94 -25.53
N GLY A 131 -19.69 -29.29 -24.24
CA GLY A 131 -20.20 -30.55 -23.68
C GLY A 131 -21.72 -30.55 -23.58
N ARG A 132 -22.33 -31.65 -24.06
CA ARG A 132 -23.77 -31.93 -24.06
C ARG A 132 -24.39 -31.85 -22.65
N ARG A 133 -25.61 -31.26 -22.57
CA ARG A 133 -26.45 -31.19 -21.36
C ARG A 133 -26.74 -32.59 -20.79
N PRO A 134 -26.69 -32.80 -19.46
CA PRO A 134 -27.26 -33.98 -18.85
C PRO A 134 -28.80 -33.85 -18.78
N ARG A 135 -29.47 -34.96 -19.12
CA ARG A 135 -30.92 -35.15 -19.03
C ARG A 135 -31.35 -35.14 -17.56
N LEU A 136 -32.38 -34.36 -17.22
CA LEU A 136 -33.04 -34.42 -15.91
C LEU A 136 -33.86 -35.71 -15.84
N GLY A 137 -33.58 -36.58 -14.88
CA GLY A 137 -34.32 -37.81 -14.63
C GLY A 137 -34.59 -38.01 -13.15
N SER A 138 -35.89 -38.05 -12.84
CA SER A 138 -36.55 -38.69 -11.69
C SER A 138 -36.22 -38.23 -10.27
N ALA A 139 -37.19 -37.58 -9.62
CA ALA A 139 -37.47 -37.78 -8.21
C ALA A 139 -38.99 -37.99 -8.05
N GLY A 140 -39.39 -39.24 -7.79
CA GLY A 140 -40.71 -39.57 -7.27
C GLY A 140 -40.78 -39.34 -5.75
N GLY A 141 -41.99 -39.26 -5.20
CA GLY A 141 -42.17 -39.35 -3.75
C GLY A 141 -43.42 -38.68 -3.18
N VAL A 142 -44.53 -39.41 -3.23
CA VAL A 142 -45.88 -39.14 -2.69
C VAL A 142 -45.91 -38.96 -1.15
N ARG A 143 -46.84 -38.11 -0.64
CA ARG A 143 -47.69 -38.26 0.58
C ARG A 143 -48.35 -36.89 0.86
N GLY A 144 -49.61 -36.71 1.23
CA GLY A 144 -50.74 -37.57 1.56
C GLY A 144 -51.89 -36.65 2.01
N THR A 145 -53.13 -37.05 1.74
CA THR A 145 -54.38 -36.30 1.97
C THR A 145 -55.05 -36.64 3.31
N ALA A 146 -55.95 -35.72 3.74
CA ALA A 146 -57.13 -35.89 4.61
C ALA A 146 -56.90 -35.80 6.14
N PRO A 147 -57.94 -35.48 6.94
CA PRO A 147 -59.37 -35.26 6.62
C PRO A 147 -59.82 -33.81 6.40
#